data_AF-A0A954VM16-F1
#
_entry.id   AF-A0A954VM16-F1
#
_cell.length_a   1.000
_cell.length_b   1.000
_cell.length_c   1.000
_cell.angle_alpha   90.00
_cell.angle_beta   90.00
_cell.angle_gamma   90.00
#
_symmetry.space_group_name_H-M   'P 1'
#
loop_
_entity.id
_entity.type
_entity.pdbx_description
1 polymer ?
#
loop_
_entity_poly.entity_id
_entity_poly.type
_entity_poly.pdbx_seq_one_letter_code
_entity_poly.pdbx_strand_id
1 'polypeptide(L)'
;MAVPSGITHIGFVGTNQIGQFLLTEPKGKPFGIVATHSKVKVNESEEPFDTLLRCFREQIGVAAVGVFPIPTTWVTSRSAGFYFTGMLWSDKSPPLNPGGHFSAWYDPEPACQQISRSPESSSTKRDLALVESAKMMCKSPYRRILLLVRELHRMGFERLRAAAYEYPLGWRCPIVPVSWCLQSHGGRFEWFADKIKSKLGIEHESHCYAAASGQFPFGWKHLPFDDPRRLAEVFIERNQAIALAGWGPDPQYVSWFDEMLRATEPNGLIAAFGEYLEPIDSLYTLMCRTESVPLPPPGLARAHEFTDHCSVINTPED
;
A
#
# COMPACT_ATOMS: atom_id res chain seq x y z
N MET A 1 14.41 -8.68 13.10
CA MET A 1 13.98 -7.60 14.02
C MET A 1 14.15 -6.28 13.30
N ALA A 2 13.14 -5.42 13.20
CA ALA A 2 13.22 -4.20 12.39
C ALA A 2 13.95 -3.04 13.11
N VAL A 3 13.95 -3.01 14.44
CA VAL A 3 14.55 -1.94 15.25
C VAL A 3 15.94 -2.37 15.71
N PRO A 4 17.01 -1.59 15.43
CA PRO A 4 18.36 -1.88 15.93
C PRO A 4 18.46 -1.84 17.47
N SER A 5 19.50 -2.46 18.03
CA SER A 5 19.81 -2.34 19.46
C SER A 5 20.27 -0.93 19.83
N GLY A 6 20.01 -0.50 21.08
CA GLY A 6 20.50 0.79 21.59
C GLY A 6 19.65 2.01 21.20
N ILE A 7 18.50 1.78 20.54
CA ILE A 7 17.53 2.84 20.24
C ILE A 7 16.88 3.33 21.53
N THR A 8 16.91 4.64 21.74
CA THR A 8 16.31 5.28 22.92
C THR A 8 14.98 5.95 22.62
N HIS A 9 14.65 6.16 21.34
CA HIS A 9 13.39 6.76 20.91
C HIS A 9 12.85 6.06 19.66
N ILE A 10 11.54 5.83 19.64
CA ILE A 10 10.82 5.38 18.44
C ILE A 10 9.90 6.49 17.96
N GLY A 11 9.99 6.80 16.68
CA GLY A 11 9.19 7.83 16.03
C GLY A 11 8.36 7.31 14.87
N PHE A 12 7.42 8.14 14.42
CA PHE A 12 6.55 7.83 13.31
C PHE A 12 6.32 9.05 12.41
N VAL A 13 6.51 8.85 11.11
CA VAL A 13 6.26 9.82 10.04
C VAL A 13 4.96 9.42 9.35
N GLY A 14 3.84 9.99 9.81
CA GLY A 14 2.51 9.69 9.29
C GLY A 14 2.17 10.49 8.04
N THR A 15 1.51 9.85 7.08
CA THR A 15 0.82 10.53 5.98
C THR A 15 -0.67 10.23 5.96
N ASN A 16 -1.50 11.13 5.44
CA ASN A 16 -2.89 10.80 5.11
C ASN A 16 -2.96 9.97 3.81
N GLN A 17 -4.18 9.65 3.39
CA GLN A 17 -4.44 8.87 2.18
C GLN A 17 -3.88 9.56 0.93
N ILE A 18 -3.98 10.89 0.82
CA ILE A 18 -3.47 11.65 -0.33
C ILE A 18 -1.98 12.01 -0.24
N GLY A 19 -1.26 11.52 0.77
CA GLY A 19 0.19 11.67 0.91
C GLY A 19 0.68 12.94 1.60
N GLN A 20 -0.20 13.70 2.25
CA GLN A 20 0.20 14.82 3.10
C GLN A 20 0.79 14.32 4.40
N PHE A 21 1.82 15.00 4.90
CA PHE A 21 2.53 14.67 6.12
C PHE A 21 1.85 15.26 7.36
N LEU A 22 1.77 14.44 8.42
CA LEU A 22 1.33 14.90 9.74
C LEU A 22 2.50 15.60 10.42
N LEU A 23 2.33 16.88 10.73
CA LEU A 23 3.23 17.61 11.62
C LEU A 23 2.50 17.96 12.92
N THR A 24 3.26 17.95 14.02
CA THR A 24 2.76 18.28 15.36
C THR A 24 3.59 19.39 15.98
N GLU A 25 2.93 20.28 16.72
CA GLU A 25 3.61 21.25 17.59
C GLU A 25 3.94 20.60 18.95
N PRO A 26 5.21 20.48 19.34
CA PRO A 26 5.56 19.87 20.61
C PRO A 26 5.12 20.74 21.79
N LYS A 27 4.66 20.08 22.88
CA LYS A 27 4.21 20.76 24.10
C LYS A 27 5.29 21.70 24.65
N GLY A 28 4.94 22.98 24.81
CA GLY A 28 5.84 23.98 25.39
C GLY A 28 6.98 24.43 24.47
N LYS A 29 6.95 24.07 23.17
CA LYS A 29 7.96 24.44 22.16
C LYS A 29 9.39 24.29 22.69
N PRO A 30 9.79 23.10 23.18
CA PRO A 30 11.12 22.89 23.72
C PRO A 30 12.15 23.28 22.67
N PHE A 31 13.08 24.16 23.05
CA PHE A 31 14.14 24.65 22.15
C PHE A 31 13.62 25.38 20.90
N GLY A 32 12.40 25.93 20.97
CA GLY A 32 11.77 26.66 19.87
C GLY A 32 11.26 25.78 18.73
N ILE A 33 11.20 24.45 18.88
CA ILE A 33 10.70 23.56 17.83
C ILE A 33 9.25 23.94 17.49
N VAL A 34 9.02 24.27 16.22
CA VAL A 34 7.73 24.73 15.69
C VAL A 34 6.95 23.59 15.04
N ALA A 35 7.62 22.55 14.55
CA ALA A 35 6.97 21.36 14.02
C ALA A 35 7.93 20.18 14.07
N THR A 36 7.43 19.00 14.45
CA THR A 36 8.18 17.75 14.49
C THR A 36 7.27 16.57 14.13
N HIS A 37 7.90 15.45 13.77
CA HIS A 37 7.23 14.16 13.74
C HIS A 37 7.07 13.59 15.16
N SER A 38 6.02 12.80 15.35
CA SER A 38 5.69 12.14 16.62
C SER A 38 6.79 11.15 17.02
N LYS A 39 7.22 11.19 18.28
CA LYS A 39 8.15 10.21 18.85
C LYS A 39 7.98 10.08 20.35
N VAL A 40 8.33 8.91 20.87
CA VAL A 40 8.33 8.61 22.30
C VAL A 40 9.65 7.96 22.70
N LYS A 41 10.04 8.16 23.96
CA LYS A 41 11.20 7.47 24.56
C LYS A 41 10.87 5.99 24.74
N VAL A 42 11.81 5.10 24.46
CA VAL A 42 11.70 3.66 24.75
C VAL A 42 11.85 3.43 26.25
N ASN A 43 10.96 2.63 26.84
CA ASN A 43 11.07 2.22 28.24
C ASN A 43 11.91 0.93 28.34
N GLU A 44 12.65 0.75 29.44
CA GLU A 44 13.60 -0.37 29.59
C GLU A 44 12.96 -1.76 29.47
N SER A 45 11.67 -1.88 29.80
CA SER A 45 10.91 -3.14 29.77
C SER A 45 9.97 -3.27 28.56
N GLU A 46 9.98 -2.31 27.63
CA GLU A 46 9.01 -2.25 26.54
C GLU A 46 9.63 -2.77 25.24
N GLU A 47 8.92 -3.67 24.57
CA GLU A 47 9.31 -4.12 23.24
C GLU A 47 9.12 -2.98 22.21
N PRO A 48 9.93 -2.90 21.14
CA PRO A 48 9.83 -1.82 20.16
C PRO A 48 8.44 -1.66 19.54
N PHE A 49 7.71 -2.76 19.37
CA PHE A 49 6.34 -2.73 18.87
C PHE A 49 5.38 -2.05 19.84
N ASP A 50 5.48 -2.36 21.14
CA ASP A 50 4.66 -1.74 22.18
C ASP A 50 4.96 -0.24 22.31
N THR A 51 6.24 0.14 22.20
CA THR A 51 6.65 1.55 22.15
C THR A 51 6.02 2.27 20.95
N LEU A 52 5.97 1.65 19.78
CA LEU A 52 5.31 2.24 18.61
C LEU A 52 3.79 2.37 18.81
N LEU A 53 3.13 1.35 19.36
CA LEU A 53 1.70 1.43 19.69
C LEU A 53 1.41 2.54 20.72
N ARG A 54 2.31 2.73 21.68
CA ARG A 54 2.23 3.84 22.62
C ARG A 54 2.46 5.18 21.94
N CYS A 55 3.39 5.28 20.99
CA CYS A 55 3.54 6.48 20.15
C CYS A 55 2.22 6.85 19.46
N PHE A 56 1.52 5.86 18.87
CA PHE A 56 0.20 6.09 18.27
C PHE A 56 -0.82 6.60 19.29
N ARG A 57 -0.94 5.94 20.44
CA ARG A 57 -1.90 6.34 21.48
C ARG A 57 -1.62 7.72 22.07
N GLU A 58 -0.36 8.05 22.33
CA GLU A 58 0.00 9.29 23.05
C GLU A 58 0.14 10.49 22.13
N GLN A 59 0.67 10.30 20.91
CA GLN A 59 1.12 11.40 20.06
C GLN A 59 0.28 11.58 18.79
N ILE A 60 -0.46 10.56 18.37
CA ILE A 60 -1.20 10.59 17.09
C ILE A 60 -2.70 10.51 17.33
N GLY A 61 -3.17 9.61 18.17
CA GLY A 61 -4.59 9.39 18.45
C GLY A 61 -5.32 8.47 17.46
N VAL A 62 -4.65 8.02 16.39
CA VAL A 62 -5.21 7.07 15.41
C VAL A 62 -4.21 5.98 15.03
N ALA A 63 -4.73 4.82 14.65
CA ALA A 63 -3.91 3.71 14.15
C ALA A 63 -3.45 3.97 12.69
N ALA A 64 -2.30 3.40 12.34
CA ALA A 64 -1.82 3.37 10.97
C ALA A 64 -2.34 2.14 10.22
N VAL A 65 -2.57 2.30 8.92
CA VAL A 65 -2.95 1.24 7.99
C VAL A 65 -1.77 0.30 7.69
N GLY A 66 -0.57 0.89 7.62
CA GLY A 66 0.70 0.21 7.43
C GLY A 66 1.81 1.01 8.11
N VAL A 67 2.91 0.34 8.41
CA VAL A 67 4.06 0.83 9.17
C VAL A 67 5.33 0.23 8.57
N PHE A 68 6.15 1.06 7.96
CA PHE A 68 7.38 0.66 7.29
C PHE A 68 8.58 1.28 7.99
N PRO A 69 9.63 0.49 8.32
CA PRO A 69 10.83 1.05 8.93
C PRO A 69 11.56 1.95 7.94
N ILE A 70 11.94 3.15 8.37
CA ILE A 70 12.87 3.98 7.61
C ILE A 70 14.27 3.46 7.95
N PRO A 71 15.08 2.98 6.99
CA PRO A 71 16.30 2.18 7.25
C PRO A 71 17.51 3.03 7.68
N THR A 72 17.29 4.01 8.56
CA THR A 72 18.30 4.93 9.08
C THR A 72 18.11 5.06 10.58
N THR A 73 19.21 5.23 11.32
CA THR A 73 19.18 5.58 12.75
C THR A 73 19.71 7.00 12.92
N TRP A 74 19.01 7.82 13.69
CA TRP A 74 19.39 9.22 13.93
C TRP A 74 19.95 9.38 15.33
N VAL A 75 21.25 9.60 15.41
CA VAL A 75 21.96 9.74 16.68
C VAL A 75 22.26 11.22 16.96
N THR A 76 22.04 11.60 18.20
CA THR A 76 22.39 12.90 18.78
C THR A 76 23.22 12.64 20.04
N SER A 77 23.79 13.69 20.63
CA SER A 77 24.53 13.57 21.91
C SER A 77 23.70 13.02 23.08
N ARG A 78 22.36 12.99 22.96
CA ARG A 78 21.45 12.61 24.06
C ARG A 78 20.49 11.48 23.70
N SER A 79 20.42 11.07 22.43
CA SER A 79 19.42 10.09 21.98
C SER A 79 19.79 9.40 20.68
N ALA A 80 19.34 8.16 20.52
CA ALA A 80 19.32 7.43 19.27
C ALA A 80 17.86 7.16 18.89
N GLY A 81 17.41 7.73 17.78
CA GLY A 81 16.04 7.58 17.28
C GLY A 81 15.98 6.57 16.14
N PHE A 82 14.93 5.76 16.10
CA PHE A 82 14.54 4.94 14.96
C PHE A 82 13.09 5.28 14.57
N TYR A 83 12.81 5.40 13.29
CA TYR A 83 11.54 5.94 12.81
C TYR A 83 10.89 4.97 11.84
N PHE A 84 9.57 4.92 11.93
CA PHE A 84 8.71 4.27 10.96
C PHE A 84 7.97 5.33 10.15
N THR A 85 7.45 4.94 8.99
CA THR A 85 6.51 5.75 8.22
C THR A 85 5.28 4.93 7.84
N GLY A 86 4.14 5.58 7.64
CA GLY A 86 2.92 4.86 7.32
C GLY A 86 1.75 5.77 6.99
N MET A 87 0.72 5.17 6.40
CA MET A 87 -0.53 5.85 6.08
C MET A 87 -1.50 5.78 7.27
N LEU A 88 -2.10 6.90 7.66
CA LEU A 88 -3.14 7.01 8.68
C LEU A 88 -4.53 7.02 8.02
N TRP A 89 -5.52 6.47 8.72
CA TRP A 89 -6.93 6.46 8.27
C TRP A 89 -7.62 7.79 8.61
N SER A 90 -7.19 8.88 7.96
CA SER A 90 -7.88 10.17 8.03
C SER A 90 -7.61 10.94 6.74
N ASP A 91 -8.66 11.45 6.10
CA ASP A 91 -8.58 12.18 4.82
C ASP A 91 -8.74 13.69 5.00
N LYS A 92 -9.60 14.14 5.93
CA LYS A 92 -10.02 15.55 6.04
C LYS A 92 -9.42 16.31 7.20
N SER A 93 -9.31 15.68 8.38
CA SER A 93 -8.86 16.36 9.59
C SER A 93 -7.61 15.68 10.15
N PRO A 94 -6.61 16.44 10.62
CA PRO A 94 -5.52 15.85 11.38
C PRO A 94 -6.12 15.19 12.62
N PRO A 95 -5.56 14.04 13.05
CA PRO A 95 -6.10 13.32 14.20
C PRO A 95 -6.01 14.21 15.45
N LEU A 96 -7.05 14.16 16.29
CA LEU A 96 -7.05 14.91 17.55
C LEU A 96 -5.95 14.35 18.45
N ASN A 97 -4.89 15.13 18.63
CA ASN A 97 -3.81 14.75 19.52
C ASN A 97 -4.36 14.73 20.97
N PRO A 98 -4.23 13.62 21.71
CA PRO A 98 -4.76 13.51 23.08
C PRO A 98 -4.18 14.52 24.06
N GLY A 99 -2.99 15.06 23.78
CA GLY A 99 -2.35 16.13 24.54
C GLY A 99 -2.88 17.54 24.26
N GLY A 100 -3.85 17.69 23.35
CA GLY A 100 -4.40 18.99 22.94
C GLY A 100 -3.44 19.83 22.11
N HIS A 101 -2.45 19.19 21.47
CA HIS A 101 -1.45 19.86 20.66
C HIS A 101 -1.96 20.14 19.25
N PHE A 102 -1.50 21.25 18.68
CA PHE A 102 -1.78 21.55 17.29
C PHE A 102 -1.16 20.47 16.40
N SER A 103 -1.96 19.95 15.48
CA SER A 103 -1.53 19.04 14.43
C SER A 103 -2.17 19.47 13.12
N ALA A 104 -1.45 19.28 12.01
CA ALA A 104 -1.92 19.64 10.70
C ALA A 104 -1.32 18.74 9.61
N TRP A 105 -2.09 18.58 8.55
CA TRP A 105 -1.65 17.94 7.31
C TRP A 105 -0.98 18.97 6.41
N TYR A 106 0.18 18.60 5.86
CA TYR A 106 0.91 19.43 4.92
C TYR A 106 1.31 18.64 3.68
N ASP A 107 1.16 19.23 2.49
CA ASP A 107 1.87 18.73 1.32
C ASP A 107 3.40 18.70 1.61
N PRO A 108 4.19 17.87 0.89
CA PRO A 108 5.60 17.64 1.25
C PRO A 108 6.45 18.92 1.33
N GLU A 109 6.35 19.81 0.34
CA GLU A 109 7.11 21.05 0.30
C GLU A 109 6.69 22.02 1.44
N PRO A 110 5.39 22.31 1.64
CA PRO A 110 4.93 23.05 2.82
C PRO A 110 5.35 22.43 4.16
N ALA A 111 5.41 21.10 4.26
CA ALA A 111 5.88 20.42 5.47
C ALA A 111 7.35 20.76 5.75
N CYS A 112 8.21 20.67 4.73
CA CYS A 112 9.63 21.06 4.83
C CYS A 112 9.80 22.53 5.22
N GLN A 113 9.00 23.43 4.65
CA GLN A 113 9.01 24.85 5.01
C GLN A 113 8.62 25.08 6.47
N GLN A 114 7.59 24.39 6.95
CA GLN A 114 7.14 24.50 8.33
C GLN A 114 8.18 23.97 9.32
N ILE A 115 8.82 22.83 9.03
CA ILE A 115 9.93 22.27 9.83
C ILE A 115 11.11 23.26 9.88
N SER A 116 11.45 23.87 8.75
CA SER A 116 12.59 24.79 8.61
C SER A 116 12.46 26.08 9.42
N ARG A 117 11.25 26.42 9.91
CA ARG A 117 11.03 27.55 10.84
C ARG A 117 11.57 27.30 12.24
N SER A 118 11.88 26.05 12.59
CA SER A 118 12.43 25.69 13.90
C SER A 118 13.89 26.16 14.03
N PRO A 119 14.28 26.89 15.09
CA PRO A 119 15.64 27.38 15.30
C PRO A 119 16.62 26.27 15.69
N GLU A 120 16.13 25.12 16.17
CA GLU A 120 16.95 23.97 16.58
C GLU A 120 17.46 23.16 15.38
N SER A 121 18.63 23.56 14.85
CA SER A 121 19.21 23.02 13.62
C SER A 121 19.34 21.49 13.57
N SER A 122 19.61 20.84 14.71
CA SER A 122 19.80 19.38 14.75
C SER A 122 18.48 18.62 14.53
N SER A 123 17.40 19.10 15.15
CA SER A 123 16.06 18.52 14.96
C SER A 123 15.52 18.84 13.58
N THR A 124 15.72 20.06 13.10
CA THR A 124 15.34 20.47 11.74
C THR A 124 15.97 19.58 10.67
N LYS A 125 17.30 19.35 10.73
CA LYS A 125 17.99 18.47 9.78
C LYS A 125 17.46 17.03 9.80
N ARG A 126 17.20 16.49 11.00
CA ARG A 126 16.61 15.15 11.15
C ARG A 126 15.22 15.08 10.50
N ASP A 127 14.34 16.02 10.84
CA ASP A 127 12.94 15.98 10.40
C ASP A 127 12.81 16.23 8.89
N LEU A 128 13.66 17.09 8.30
CA LEU A 128 13.75 17.23 6.84
C LEU A 128 14.21 15.91 6.17
N ALA A 129 15.25 15.26 6.72
CA ALA A 129 15.71 13.98 6.20
C ALA A 129 14.65 12.86 6.32
N LEU A 130 13.82 12.92 7.38
CA LEU A 130 12.69 12.01 7.57
C LEU A 130 11.61 12.23 6.51
N VAL A 131 11.25 13.48 6.20
CA VAL A 131 10.31 13.79 5.12
C VAL A 131 10.84 13.29 3.79
N GLU A 132 12.10 13.58 3.44
CA GLU A 132 12.69 13.11 2.18
C GLU A 132 12.76 11.58 2.08
N SER A 133 13.16 10.90 3.15
CA SER A 133 13.18 9.43 3.18
C SER A 133 11.76 8.88 3.01
N ALA A 134 10.79 9.41 3.76
CA ALA A 134 9.42 8.96 3.70
C ALA A 134 8.78 9.26 2.34
N LYS A 135 9.04 10.41 1.70
CA LYS A 135 8.53 10.75 0.35
C LYS A 135 8.81 9.65 -0.67
N MET A 136 10.01 9.07 -0.63
CA MET A 136 10.46 8.03 -1.55
C MET A 136 9.91 6.63 -1.25
N MET A 137 9.28 6.42 -0.09
CA MET A 137 8.77 5.12 0.34
C MET A 137 7.30 4.90 -0.04
N CYS A 138 6.94 3.67 -0.41
CA CYS A 138 5.54 3.26 -0.50
C CYS A 138 4.98 3.06 0.92
N LYS A 139 4.04 3.92 1.32
CA LYS A 139 3.46 3.94 2.69
C LYS A 139 2.11 3.22 2.78
N SER A 140 1.54 2.87 1.63
CA SER A 140 0.27 2.17 1.52
C SER A 140 0.53 0.68 1.27
N PRO A 141 0.11 -0.23 2.18
CA PRO A 141 0.26 -1.67 1.95
C PRO A 141 -0.51 -2.13 0.71
N TYR A 142 -1.59 -1.42 0.35
CA TYR A 142 -2.43 -1.69 -0.82
C TYR A 142 -1.71 -1.31 -2.11
N ARG A 143 -1.17 -0.09 -2.15
CA ARG A 143 -0.40 0.45 -3.28
C ARG A 143 0.81 -0.43 -3.60
N ARG A 144 1.43 -1.01 -2.57
CA ARG A 144 2.56 -1.93 -2.72
C ARG A 144 2.22 -3.14 -3.59
N ILE A 145 0.97 -3.60 -3.61
CA ILE A 145 0.52 -4.70 -4.49
C ILE A 145 0.48 -4.27 -5.95
N LEU A 146 0.06 -3.03 -6.24
CA LEU A 146 0.12 -2.49 -7.60
C LEU A 146 1.58 -2.31 -8.05
N LEU A 147 2.45 -1.85 -7.15
CA LEU A 147 3.89 -1.74 -7.44
C LEU A 147 4.55 -3.11 -7.64
N LEU A 148 4.09 -4.15 -6.93
CA LEU A 148 4.51 -5.54 -7.15
C LEU A 148 4.16 -5.97 -8.58
N VAL A 149 2.95 -5.66 -9.05
CA VAL A 149 2.54 -5.96 -10.44
C VAL A 149 3.42 -5.25 -11.46
N ARG A 150 3.82 -4.00 -11.21
CA ARG A 150 4.81 -3.30 -12.07
C ARG A 150 6.16 -4.03 -12.10
N GLU A 151 6.61 -4.59 -10.98
CA GLU A 151 7.84 -5.39 -10.94
C GLU A 151 7.70 -6.72 -11.70
N LEU A 152 6.52 -7.36 -11.65
CA LEU A 152 6.23 -8.53 -12.49
C LEU A 152 6.33 -8.19 -13.98
N HIS A 153 5.80 -7.04 -14.40
CA HIS A 153 5.93 -6.56 -15.79
C HIS A 153 7.40 -6.38 -16.20
N ARG A 154 8.20 -5.76 -15.33
CA ARG A 154 9.66 -5.60 -15.55
C ARG A 154 10.42 -6.93 -15.64
N MET A 155 9.86 -8.01 -15.09
CA MET A 155 10.39 -9.37 -15.18
C MET A 155 9.88 -10.14 -16.42
N GLY A 156 9.06 -9.53 -17.29
CA GLY A 156 8.51 -10.15 -18.50
C GLY A 156 7.15 -10.82 -18.33
N PHE A 157 6.47 -10.62 -17.20
CA PHE A 157 5.11 -11.11 -16.94
C PHE A 157 4.05 -10.04 -17.26
N GLU A 158 4.18 -9.39 -18.42
CA GLU A 158 3.36 -8.23 -18.81
C GLU A 158 1.87 -8.59 -18.99
N ARG A 159 1.58 -9.86 -19.24
CA ARG A 159 0.20 -10.36 -19.37
C ARG A 159 -0.48 -10.65 -18.03
N LEU A 160 0.17 -10.35 -16.90
CA LEU A 160 -0.48 -10.33 -15.58
C LEU A 160 -1.17 -8.99 -15.32
N ARG A 161 -2.37 -9.05 -14.77
CA ARG A 161 -3.24 -7.89 -14.54
C ARG A 161 -3.64 -7.79 -13.07
N ALA A 162 -3.67 -6.56 -12.57
CA ALA A 162 -4.26 -6.22 -11.28
C ALA A 162 -5.77 -5.98 -11.47
N ALA A 163 -6.59 -7.02 -11.30
CA ALA A 163 -8.04 -6.94 -11.52
C ALA A 163 -8.76 -6.52 -10.22
N ALA A 164 -8.43 -5.33 -9.73
CA ALA A 164 -8.86 -4.86 -8.42
C ALA A 164 -10.33 -4.44 -8.35
N TYR A 165 -10.96 -4.64 -7.19
CA TYR A 165 -12.37 -4.33 -6.92
C TYR A 165 -12.63 -4.10 -5.42
N GLU A 166 -13.79 -3.57 -5.06
CA GLU A 166 -14.18 -3.29 -3.67
C GLU A 166 -15.47 -4.05 -3.29
N TYR A 167 -15.35 -5.30 -2.87
CA TYR A 167 -16.50 -6.13 -2.50
C TYR A 167 -16.15 -7.30 -1.54
N PRO A 168 -17.03 -7.66 -0.58
CA PRO A 168 -18.16 -6.86 -0.08
C PRO A 168 -17.73 -5.76 0.92
N LEU A 169 -16.61 -5.95 1.63
CA LEU A 169 -16.23 -5.10 2.77
C LEU A 169 -14.82 -4.49 2.65
N GLY A 170 -14.29 -4.38 1.43
CA GLY A 170 -13.04 -3.68 1.21
C GLY A 170 -12.37 -4.00 -0.12
N TRP A 171 -11.28 -3.29 -0.36
CA TRP A 171 -10.48 -3.42 -1.56
C TRP A 171 -9.79 -4.78 -1.65
N ARG A 172 -9.88 -5.40 -2.82
CA ARG A 172 -9.24 -6.66 -3.18
C ARG A 172 -8.52 -6.51 -4.50
N CYS A 173 -7.43 -7.22 -4.65
CA CYS A 173 -6.59 -7.18 -5.83
C CYS A 173 -6.11 -8.58 -6.18
N PRO A 174 -6.89 -9.34 -6.94
CA PRO A 174 -6.42 -10.52 -7.61
C PRO A 174 -5.42 -10.15 -8.71
N ILE A 175 -4.30 -10.86 -8.72
CA ILE A 175 -3.33 -10.84 -9.82
C ILE A 175 -3.63 -12.04 -10.71
N VAL A 176 -4.08 -11.77 -11.93
CA VAL A 176 -4.61 -12.78 -12.85
C VAL A 176 -4.02 -12.62 -14.25
N PRO A 177 -3.92 -13.69 -15.05
CA PRO A 177 -3.50 -13.56 -16.45
C PRO A 177 -4.59 -12.87 -17.28
N VAL A 178 -4.17 -12.20 -18.36
CA VAL A 178 -5.04 -11.53 -19.33
C VAL A 178 -6.12 -12.44 -19.91
N SER A 179 -5.85 -13.74 -19.98
CA SER A 179 -6.80 -14.76 -20.42
C SER A 179 -8.04 -14.88 -19.54
N TRP A 180 -8.03 -14.32 -18.33
CA TRP A 180 -9.18 -14.34 -17.41
C TRP A 180 -9.93 -13.01 -17.41
N CYS A 181 -9.32 -11.95 -17.93
CA CYS A 181 -9.93 -10.62 -17.99
C CYS A 181 -10.92 -10.54 -19.16
N LEU A 182 -12.01 -9.79 -18.96
CA LEU A 182 -13.09 -9.68 -19.93
C LEU A 182 -12.69 -8.83 -21.14
N GLN A 183 -13.09 -9.27 -22.33
CA GLN A 183 -12.98 -8.48 -23.57
C GLN A 183 -13.79 -7.19 -23.50
N SER A 184 -14.96 -7.22 -22.86
CA SER A 184 -15.86 -6.06 -22.74
C SER A 184 -15.40 -5.04 -21.69
N HIS A 185 -14.54 -5.43 -20.75
CA HIS A 185 -14.11 -4.55 -19.66
C HIS A 185 -12.79 -5.06 -19.07
N GLY A 186 -11.66 -4.55 -19.54
CA GLY A 186 -10.33 -5.11 -19.25
C GLY A 186 -9.91 -5.15 -17.77
N GLY A 187 -10.59 -4.40 -16.90
CA GLY A 187 -10.37 -4.39 -15.44
C GLY A 187 -11.21 -5.42 -14.68
N ARG A 188 -12.16 -6.06 -15.35
CA ARG A 188 -12.98 -7.14 -14.79
C ARG A 188 -12.43 -8.48 -15.25
N PHE A 189 -12.67 -9.51 -14.46
CA PHE A 189 -12.24 -10.86 -14.75
C PHE A 189 -13.37 -11.83 -14.41
N GLU A 190 -13.36 -12.97 -15.07
CA GLU A 190 -14.25 -14.06 -14.71
C GLU A 190 -13.70 -14.78 -13.50
N TRP A 191 -14.54 -14.96 -12.49
CA TRP A 191 -14.21 -15.85 -11.39
C TRP A 191 -14.13 -17.27 -11.94
N PHE A 192 -12.93 -17.85 -11.88
CA PHE A 192 -12.77 -19.27 -12.12
C PHE A 192 -13.66 -20.04 -11.15
N ALA A 193 -14.56 -20.87 -11.67
CA ALA A 193 -15.32 -21.79 -10.84
C ALA A 193 -14.33 -22.65 -10.04
N ASP A 194 -14.61 -22.86 -8.74
CA ASP A 194 -13.70 -23.57 -7.84
C ASP A 194 -13.34 -24.98 -8.33
N LYS A 195 -14.23 -25.59 -9.12
CA LYS A 195 -13.99 -26.86 -9.82
C LYS A 195 -12.81 -26.79 -10.80
N ILE A 196 -12.68 -25.72 -11.59
CA ILE A 196 -11.54 -25.56 -12.51
C ILE A 196 -10.26 -25.31 -11.72
N LYS A 197 -10.32 -24.46 -10.67
CA LYS A 197 -9.15 -24.20 -9.80
C LYS A 197 -8.61 -25.49 -9.21
N SER A 198 -9.49 -26.32 -8.65
CA SER A 198 -9.16 -27.64 -8.11
C SER A 198 -8.53 -28.54 -9.17
N LYS A 199 -9.10 -28.62 -10.39
CA LYS A 199 -8.54 -29.43 -11.49
C LYS A 199 -7.16 -28.96 -11.96
N LEU A 200 -6.89 -27.65 -11.88
CA LEU A 200 -5.60 -27.07 -12.26
C LEU A 200 -4.57 -27.07 -11.12
N GLY A 201 -4.90 -27.64 -9.96
CA GLY A 201 -4.03 -27.60 -8.78
C GLY A 201 -3.80 -26.19 -8.23
N ILE A 202 -4.69 -25.24 -8.57
CA ILE A 202 -4.67 -23.89 -8.03
C ILE A 202 -5.36 -23.94 -6.67
N GLU A 203 -4.60 -24.30 -5.64
CA GLU A 203 -5.09 -24.28 -4.26
C GLU A 203 -5.28 -22.83 -3.76
N HIS A 204 -6.24 -22.66 -2.84
CA HIS A 204 -6.66 -21.45 -2.11
C HIS A 204 -5.93 -20.12 -2.39
N GLU A 205 -6.69 -19.11 -2.85
CA GLU A 205 -6.60 -17.64 -2.68
C GLU A 205 -5.23 -16.89 -2.68
N SER A 206 -4.07 -17.53 -2.84
CA SER A 206 -2.74 -16.91 -2.67
C SER A 206 -2.36 -15.90 -3.76
N HIS A 207 -3.25 -15.62 -4.70
CA HIS A 207 -3.10 -14.62 -5.75
C HIS A 207 -4.04 -13.42 -5.57
N CYS A 208 -4.91 -13.42 -4.56
CA CYS A 208 -5.79 -12.30 -4.23
C CYS A 208 -5.32 -11.62 -2.94
N TYR A 209 -4.86 -10.38 -3.06
CA TYR A 209 -4.66 -9.54 -1.89
C TYR A 209 -6.02 -8.99 -1.42
N ALA A 210 -6.23 -8.91 -0.10
CA ALA A 210 -7.36 -8.22 0.51
C ALA A 210 -6.85 -7.13 1.45
N ALA A 211 -7.53 -5.98 1.49
CA ALA A 211 -7.14 -4.87 2.37
C ALA A 211 -7.08 -5.30 3.85
N ALA A 212 -7.94 -6.23 4.28
CA ALA A 212 -7.92 -6.81 5.62
C ALA A 212 -6.61 -7.55 5.96
N SER A 213 -5.83 -7.97 4.96
CA SER A 213 -4.50 -8.57 5.16
C SER A 213 -3.46 -7.53 5.62
N GLY A 214 -3.75 -6.22 5.48
CA GLY A 214 -2.88 -5.13 5.92
C GLY A 214 -1.48 -5.29 5.35
N GLN A 215 -0.47 -5.35 6.22
CA GLN A 215 0.93 -5.46 5.83
C GLN A 215 1.37 -6.82 5.32
N PHE A 216 0.52 -7.85 5.36
CA PHE A 216 0.89 -9.23 5.03
C PHE A 216 0.37 -9.60 3.63
N PRO A 217 1.13 -9.31 2.56
CA PRO A 217 0.67 -9.57 1.19
C PRO A 217 0.34 -11.05 1.01
N PHE A 218 -0.86 -11.37 0.52
CA PHE A 218 -1.33 -12.75 0.31
C PHE A 218 -1.19 -13.66 1.55
N GLY A 219 -1.22 -13.09 2.75
CA GLY A 219 -1.03 -13.82 4.01
C GLY A 219 0.43 -14.17 4.34
N TRP A 220 1.42 -13.64 3.61
CA TRP A 220 2.83 -13.92 3.81
C TRP A 220 3.40 -13.19 5.03
N LYS A 221 3.35 -13.86 6.19
CA LYS A 221 3.77 -13.31 7.49
C LYS A 221 5.24 -12.90 7.60
N HIS A 222 6.10 -13.42 6.74
CA HIS A 222 7.54 -13.18 6.75
C HIS A 222 7.98 -12.02 5.84
N LEU A 223 7.05 -11.38 5.11
CA LEU A 223 7.34 -10.31 4.15
C LEU A 223 6.61 -8.98 4.47
N PRO A 224 6.44 -8.57 5.75
CA PRO A 224 5.66 -7.38 6.06
C PRO A 224 6.32 -6.09 5.55
N PHE A 225 7.65 -6.06 5.42
CA PHE A 225 8.45 -4.88 5.07
C PHE A 225 9.18 -4.99 3.74
N ASP A 226 9.05 -6.13 3.06
CA ASP A 226 9.74 -6.35 1.79
C ASP A 226 9.25 -5.38 0.72
N ASP A 227 10.17 -5.01 -0.15
CA ASP A 227 9.92 -4.10 -1.26
C ASP A 227 9.10 -4.80 -2.37
N PRO A 228 8.48 -4.03 -3.27
CA PRO A 228 7.68 -4.60 -4.36
C PRO A 228 8.41 -5.64 -5.22
N ARG A 229 9.73 -5.50 -5.39
CA ARG A 229 10.54 -6.39 -6.22
C ARG A 229 10.63 -7.76 -5.58
N ARG A 230 10.97 -7.81 -4.29
CA ARG A 230 11.04 -9.08 -3.55
C ARG A 230 9.67 -9.75 -3.45
N LEU A 231 8.60 -8.98 -3.29
CA LEU A 231 7.25 -9.53 -3.30
C LEU A 231 6.88 -10.16 -4.66
N ALA A 232 7.34 -9.57 -5.78
CA ALA A 232 7.11 -10.12 -7.11
C ALA A 232 7.86 -11.44 -7.33
N GLU A 233 9.09 -11.56 -6.85
CA GLU A 233 9.86 -12.82 -6.86
C GLU A 233 9.12 -13.94 -6.12
N VAL A 234 8.69 -13.65 -4.88
CA VAL A 234 7.93 -14.62 -4.07
C VAL A 234 6.59 -14.95 -4.71
N PHE A 235 5.95 -14.00 -5.39
CA PHE A 235 4.73 -14.25 -6.14
C PHE A 235 4.96 -15.30 -7.25
N ILE A 236 6.03 -15.17 -8.03
CA ILE A 236 6.39 -16.13 -9.09
C ILE A 236 6.69 -17.50 -8.48
N GLU A 237 7.49 -17.54 -7.40
CA GLU A 237 7.85 -18.78 -6.70
C GLU A 237 6.61 -19.56 -6.23
N ARG A 238 5.60 -18.84 -5.71
CA ARG A 238 4.41 -19.43 -5.06
C ARG A 238 3.20 -19.60 -5.99
N ASN A 239 3.11 -18.83 -7.08
CA ASN A 239 1.98 -18.84 -8.01
C ASN A 239 2.44 -19.19 -9.44
N GLN A 240 3.25 -20.24 -9.58
CA GLN A 240 3.93 -20.59 -10.84
C GLN A 240 2.98 -20.74 -12.03
N ALA A 241 1.81 -21.38 -11.85
CA ALA A 241 0.83 -21.56 -12.92
C ALA A 241 0.26 -20.21 -13.42
N ILE A 242 -0.03 -19.29 -12.50
CA ILE A 242 -0.51 -17.94 -12.81
C ILE A 242 0.60 -17.14 -13.50
N ALA A 243 1.82 -17.17 -12.94
CA ALA A 243 2.97 -16.50 -13.51
C ALA A 243 3.25 -16.99 -14.95
N LEU A 244 3.24 -18.30 -15.17
CA LEU A 244 3.44 -18.88 -16.50
C LEU A 244 2.34 -18.44 -17.50
N ALA A 245 1.08 -18.42 -17.08
CA ALA A 245 -0.02 -17.95 -17.91
C ALA A 245 0.06 -16.44 -18.24
N GLY A 246 0.73 -15.67 -17.39
CA GLY A 246 0.98 -14.25 -17.58
C GLY A 246 2.33 -13.90 -18.21
N TRP A 247 3.13 -14.90 -18.62
CA TRP A 247 4.41 -14.66 -19.27
C TRP A 247 4.25 -14.19 -20.72
N GLY A 248 5.10 -13.26 -21.13
CA GLY A 248 5.14 -12.69 -22.47
C GLY A 248 4.70 -11.21 -22.51
N PRO A 249 4.89 -10.55 -23.66
CA PRO A 249 4.69 -9.11 -23.79
C PRO A 249 3.21 -8.71 -23.84
N ASP A 250 2.88 -7.57 -23.25
CA ASP A 250 1.62 -6.82 -23.35
C ASP A 250 1.93 -5.31 -23.15
N PRO A 251 2.65 -4.68 -24.11
CA PRO A 251 3.14 -3.32 -23.93
C PRO A 251 2.02 -2.30 -23.79
N GLN A 252 0.83 -2.59 -24.32
CA GLN A 252 -0.34 -1.73 -24.18
C GLN A 252 -0.83 -1.71 -22.72
N TYR A 253 -0.92 -2.87 -22.08
CA TYR A 253 -1.30 -2.94 -20.66
C TYR A 253 -0.23 -2.31 -19.78
N VAL A 254 1.07 -2.56 -20.03
CA VAL A 254 2.17 -1.98 -19.25
C VAL A 254 2.17 -0.45 -19.32
N SER A 255 2.04 0.12 -20.53
CA SER A 255 1.96 1.56 -20.71
C SER A 255 0.77 2.17 -19.96
N TRP A 256 -0.41 1.56 -20.10
CA TRP A 256 -1.60 1.97 -19.36
C TRP A 256 -1.40 1.87 -17.84
N PHE A 257 -0.78 0.78 -17.38
CA PHE A 257 -0.57 0.53 -15.95
C PHE A 257 0.36 1.57 -15.32
N ASP A 258 1.44 1.92 -16.01
CA ASP A 258 2.36 2.97 -15.58
C ASP A 258 1.71 4.36 -15.58
N GLU A 259 0.86 4.67 -16.55
CA GLU A 259 0.05 5.90 -16.56
C GLU A 259 -0.94 5.94 -15.40
N MET A 260 -1.67 4.84 -15.18
CA MET A 260 -2.58 4.69 -14.04
C MET A 260 -1.84 4.88 -12.72
N LEU A 261 -0.66 4.26 -12.56
CA LEU A 261 0.16 4.45 -11.36
C LEU A 261 0.50 5.93 -11.19
N ARG A 262 1.01 6.63 -12.20
CA ARG A 262 1.32 8.07 -12.09
C ARG A 262 0.09 8.91 -11.73
N ALA A 263 -1.05 8.65 -12.37
CA ALA A 263 -2.30 9.38 -12.13
C ALA A 263 -2.87 9.17 -10.72
N THR A 264 -2.49 8.08 -10.06
CA THR A 264 -2.97 7.70 -8.71
C THR A 264 -1.90 7.88 -7.64
N GLU A 265 -0.81 8.58 -7.92
CA GLU A 265 0.19 8.89 -6.90
C GLU A 265 -0.40 9.75 -5.75
N PRO A 266 0.13 9.62 -4.51
CA PRO A 266 1.20 8.69 -4.12
C PRO A 266 0.69 7.32 -3.65
N ASN A 267 -0.52 7.23 -3.10
CA ASN A 267 -1.06 6.02 -2.46
C ASN A 267 -2.31 5.45 -3.13
N GLY A 268 -2.77 6.07 -4.22
CA GLY A 268 -4.06 5.78 -4.82
C GLY A 268 -4.16 4.37 -5.38
N LEU A 269 -5.39 3.87 -5.40
CA LEU A 269 -5.76 2.54 -5.86
C LEU A 269 -6.78 2.64 -6.99
N ILE A 270 -7.04 1.52 -7.64
CA ILE A 270 -8.08 1.37 -8.64
C ILE A 270 -9.09 0.29 -8.23
N ALA A 271 -10.35 0.43 -8.65
CA ALA A 271 -11.38 -0.58 -8.50
C ALA A 271 -12.27 -0.61 -9.76
N ALA A 272 -12.48 -1.81 -10.31
CA ALA A 272 -13.31 -2.02 -11.49
C ALA A 272 -14.81 -2.12 -11.19
N PHE A 273 -15.16 -2.44 -9.94
CA PHE A 273 -16.52 -2.50 -9.42
C PHE A 273 -16.50 -2.54 -7.89
N GLY A 274 -17.67 -2.32 -7.28
CA GLY A 274 -17.91 -2.46 -5.86
C GLY A 274 -19.40 -2.38 -5.53
N GLU A 275 -19.79 -2.69 -4.29
CA GLU A 275 -21.22 -2.81 -3.91
C GLU A 275 -22.03 -1.54 -4.18
N TYR A 276 -21.40 -0.37 -4.05
CA TYR A 276 -22.02 0.95 -4.24
C TYR A 276 -21.49 1.68 -5.47
N LEU A 277 -20.84 0.96 -6.39
CA LEU A 277 -20.22 1.54 -7.58
C LEU A 277 -21.02 1.16 -8.83
N GLU A 278 -21.49 2.16 -9.56
CA GLU A 278 -22.22 1.96 -10.81
C GLU A 278 -21.29 1.43 -11.93
N PRO A 279 -21.79 0.70 -12.92
CA PRO A 279 -20.99 0.38 -14.10
C PRO A 279 -20.65 1.65 -14.88
N ILE A 280 -19.37 1.92 -15.10
CA ILE A 280 -18.88 3.05 -15.88
C ILE A 280 -17.78 2.62 -16.85
N ASP A 281 -17.55 3.40 -17.91
CA ASP A 281 -16.49 3.19 -18.91
C ASP A 281 -15.10 3.63 -18.39
N SER A 282 -14.84 3.47 -17.09
CA SER A 282 -13.59 3.81 -16.42
C SER A 282 -13.40 2.98 -15.15
N LEU A 283 -12.21 3.04 -14.54
CA LEU A 283 -11.99 2.48 -13.20
C LEU A 283 -12.13 3.58 -12.16
N TYR A 284 -12.79 3.25 -11.06
CA TYR A 284 -12.82 4.09 -9.87
C TYR A 284 -11.44 4.18 -9.25
N THR A 285 -11.11 5.34 -8.72
CA THR A 285 -9.88 5.54 -7.95
C THR A 285 -10.19 5.79 -6.49
N LEU A 286 -9.35 5.25 -5.62
CA LEU A 286 -9.46 5.38 -4.16
C LEU A 286 -8.19 6.02 -3.61
N MET A 287 -8.28 6.76 -2.51
CA MET A 287 -7.13 7.30 -1.78
C MET A 287 -6.21 8.23 -2.62
N CYS A 288 -6.77 8.94 -3.61
CA CYS A 288 -6.06 9.96 -4.39
C CYS A 288 -7.01 11.07 -4.83
N ARG A 289 -6.46 12.12 -5.47
CA ARG A 289 -7.24 13.27 -5.98
C ARG A 289 -7.90 13.02 -7.33
N THR A 290 -7.37 12.10 -8.12
CA THR A 290 -7.95 11.65 -9.37
C THR A 290 -9.27 10.93 -9.07
N GLU A 291 -10.32 11.22 -9.83
CA GLU A 291 -11.67 10.65 -9.63
C GLU A 291 -11.86 9.30 -10.33
N SER A 292 -11.23 9.13 -11.51
CA SER A 292 -11.21 7.87 -12.24
C SER A 292 -10.03 7.80 -13.21
N VAL A 293 -9.73 6.61 -13.70
CA VAL A 293 -8.74 6.37 -14.78
C VAL A 293 -9.38 5.60 -15.93
N PRO A 294 -8.89 5.72 -17.17
CA PRO A 294 -9.43 4.97 -18.31
C PRO A 294 -9.42 3.46 -18.06
N LEU A 295 -10.33 2.74 -18.70
CA LEU A 295 -10.29 1.28 -18.68
C LEU A 295 -8.94 0.77 -19.21
N PRO A 296 -8.39 -0.30 -18.61
CA PRO A 296 -7.25 -0.99 -19.20
C PRO A 296 -7.63 -1.59 -20.56
N PRO A 297 -6.64 -1.91 -21.40
CA PRO A 297 -6.86 -2.69 -22.61
C PRO A 297 -7.73 -3.93 -22.36
N PRO A 298 -8.57 -4.35 -23.32
CA PRO A 298 -9.40 -5.55 -23.19
C PRO A 298 -8.61 -6.80 -22.76
N GLY A 299 -9.27 -7.71 -22.05
CA GLY A 299 -8.74 -9.06 -21.82
C GLY A 299 -9.07 -10.01 -22.97
N LEU A 300 -8.89 -11.32 -22.76
CA LEU A 300 -9.20 -12.32 -23.79
C LEU A 300 -10.46 -13.14 -23.50
N ALA A 301 -10.98 -13.14 -22.27
CA ALA A 301 -12.14 -13.92 -21.90
C ALA A 301 -13.43 -13.30 -22.43
N ARG A 302 -14.32 -14.12 -22.96
CA ARG A 302 -15.72 -13.72 -23.18
C ARG A 302 -16.49 -13.80 -21.88
N ALA A 303 -17.56 -13.01 -21.79
CA ALA A 303 -18.48 -13.13 -20.67
C ALA A 303 -19.10 -14.54 -20.67
N HIS A 304 -19.16 -15.14 -19.48
CA HIS A 304 -19.62 -16.47 -19.16
C HIS A 304 -18.80 -17.63 -19.75
N GLU A 305 -17.66 -17.37 -20.39
CA GLU A 305 -16.86 -18.41 -21.06
C GLU A 305 -16.48 -19.57 -20.12
N PHE A 306 -16.00 -19.25 -18.92
CA PHE A 306 -15.59 -20.29 -17.98
C PHE A 306 -16.79 -20.98 -17.31
N THR A 307 -17.88 -20.25 -17.10
CA THR A 307 -19.11 -20.80 -16.52
C THR A 307 -19.77 -21.78 -17.49
N ASP A 308 -19.86 -21.40 -18.75
CA ASP A 308 -20.38 -22.23 -19.83
C ASP A 308 -19.54 -23.48 -19.99
N HIS A 309 -18.21 -23.36 -19.99
CA HIS A 309 -17.31 -24.51 -20.08
C HIS A 309 -17.45 -25.47 -18.89
N CYS A 310 -17.64 -24.95 -17.68
CA CYS A 310 -17.91 -25.77 -16.50
C CYS A 310 -19.21 -26.56 -16.63
N SER A 311 -20.25 -25.98 -17.23
CA SER A 311 -21.53 -26.67 -17.41
C SER A 311 -21.38 -27.91 -18.29
N VAL A 312 -20.57 -27.84 -19.35
CA VAL A 312 -20.28 -28.96 -20.26
C VAL A 312 -19.53 -30.09 -19.56
N ILE A 313 -18.51 -29.76 -18.76
CA ILE A 313 -17.70 -30.75 -18.01
C ILE A 313 -18.52 -31.52 -16.96
N ASN A 314 -19.65 -30.96 -16.49
CA ASN A 314 -20.50 -31.60 -15.48
C ASN A 314 -21.60 -32.49 -16.06
N THR A 315 -21.65 -32.68 -17.37
CA THR A 315 -22.55 -33.66 -17.98
C THR A 315 -21.87 -35.01 -17.87
N PRO A 316 -22.36 -35.96 -17.03
CA PRO A 316 -21.80 -37.31 -17.00
C PRO A 316 -21.87 -37.89 -18.42
N GLU A 317 -20.77 -38.46 -18.90
CA GLU A 317 -20.79 -39.26 -20.12
C GLU A 317 -21.72 -40.46 -19.85
N ASP A 318 -22.85 -40.50 -20.57
CA ASP A 318 -23.74 -41.67 -20.64
C ASP A 318 -23.04 -42.85 -21.36
#